data_AF-A0A511M778-F1
#
_entry.id   AF-A0A511M778-F1
#
_cell.length_a   1.000
_cell.length_b   1.000
_cell.length_c   1.000
_cell.angle_alpha   90.00
_cell.angle_beta   90.00
_cell.angle_gamma   90.00
#
_symmetry.space_group_name_H-M   'P 1'
#
loop_
_entity.id
_entity.type
_entity.pdbx_description
1 polymer ?
#
loop_
_entity_poly.entity_id
_entity_poly.type
_entity_poly.pdbx_seq_one_letter_code
_entity_poly.pdbx_strand_id
1 'polypeptide(L)'
;MATDTSAATRTDTPTLGYRTQLALIAALVATLTIGVVLGFIGRGQINDGDTAPTPGTDQVEVGFAQDMSVHHSQAVEMSSMALSQAVDPAVRTLAYDVLTTQQSQIGTMHGWLVLWDQPTISTQPAMSWMRGATTSMPGHSMPADGTMKMPGMATPEELTALRRTIGPAFDSLYLQLLLRHHEGGLAMARFARDNTTIPAVTALARQIDSAQTAETQTLRELLDQRAVAPLPMN
;
A
#
# COMPACT_ATOMS: atom_id res chain seq x y z
N MET A 1 -55.50 -25.16 46.52
CA MET A 1 -55.06 -24.77 45.17
C MET A 1 -54.34 -23.44 45.32
N ALA A 2 -53.02 -23.49 45.52
CA ALA A 2 -52.18 -22.33 45.86
C ALA A 2 -51.43 -21.87 44.60
N THR A 3 -51.54 -20.59 44.26
CA THR A 3 -50.74 -19.92 43.23
C THR A 3 -49.56 -19.23 43.91
N ASP A 4 -48.35 -19.64 43.53
CA ASP A 4 -47.08 -19.07 43.96
C ASP A 4 -46.67 -17.95 42.99
N THR A 5 -46.55 -16.73 43.50
CA THR A 5 -46.12 -15.54 42.74
C THR A 5 -44.65 -15.28 43.07
N SER A 6 -43.76 -15.68 42.17
CA SER A 6 -42.32 -15.42 42.31
C SER A 6 -42.00 -13.96 41.99
N ALA A 7 -41.45 -13.23 42.98
CA ALA A 7 -41.00 -11.85 42.84
C ALA A 7 -39.59 -11.79 42.24
N ALA A 8 -39.43 -11.07 41.13
CA ALA A 8 -38.14 -10.82 40.50
C ALA A 8 -37.30 -9.81 41.32
N THR A 9 -36.11 -10.23 41.76
CA THR A 9 -35.13 -9.35 42.41
C THR A 9 -34.45 -8.46 41.36
N ARG A 10 -34.66 -7.14 41.45
CA ARG A 10 -33.94 -6.13 40.67
C ARG A 10 -32.55 -5.91 41.28
N THR A 11 -31.50 -6.20 40.53
CA THR A 11 -30.12 -5.84 40.89
C THR A 11 -29.85 -4.40 40.45
N ASP A 12 -29.76 -3.47 41.41
CA ASP A 12 -29.32 -2.10 41.14
C ASP A 12 -27.79 -2.09 41.01
N THR A 13 -27.28 -1.91 39.80
CA THR A 13 -25.85 -1.60 39.57
C THR A 13 -25.56 -0.17 40.04
N PRO A 14 -24.62 0.04 40.98
CA PRO A 14 -24.28 1.39 41.42
C PRO A 14 -23.60 2.16 40.29
N THR A 15 -24.18 3.27 39.86
CA THR A 15 -23.57 4.20 38.92
C THR A 15 -22.69 5.19 39.69
N LEU A 16 -21.40 5.28 39.32
CA LEU A 16 -20.53 6.31 39.89
C LEU A 16 -21.03 7.70 39.50
N GLY A 17 -21.08 8.62 40.47
CA GLY A 17 -21.47 10.00 40.22
C GLY A 17 -20.54 10.70 39.22
N TYR A 18 -21.11 11.60 38.41
CA TYR A 18 -20.43 12.35 37.36
C TYR A 18 -19.12 13.03 37.81
N ARG A 19 -19.07 13.52 39.06
CA ARG A 19 -17.87 14.14 39.65
C ARG A 19 -16.72 13.15 39.88
N THR A 20 -17.06 11.91 40.24
CA THR A 20 -16.09 10.82 40.44
C THR A 20 -15.57 10.32 39.10
N GLN A 21 -16.43 10.25 38.08
CA GLN A 21 -16.02 9.91 36.71
C GLN A 21 -15.07 10.96 36.11
N LEU A 22 -15.36 12.26 36.29
CA LEU A 22 -14.47 13.34 35.84
C LEU A 22 -13.11 13.32 36.53
N ALA A 23 -13.07 13.02 37.84
CA ALA A 23 -11.82 12.92 38.58
C ALA A 23 -10.94 11.75 38.10
N LEU A 24 -11.56 10.60 37.77
CA LEU A 24 -10.85 9.45 37.22
C LEU A 24 -10.32 9.70 35.80
N ILE A 25 -11.10 10.38 34.95
CA ILE A 25 -10.65 10.77 33.60
C ILE A 25 -9.50 11.78 33.69
N ALA A 26 -9.60 12.79 34.56
CA ALA A 26 -8.53 13.77 34.76
C ALA A 26 -7.23 13.12 35.27
N ALA A 27 -7.34 12.15 36.19
CA ALA A 27 -6.19 11.39 36.67
C ALA A 27 -5.55 10.54 35.55
N LEU A 28 -6.37 9.86 34.73
CA LEU A 28 -5.90 9.06 33.59
C LEU A 28 -5.15 9.93 32.56
N VAL A 29 -5.72 11.09 32.21
CA VAL A 29 -5.11 12.05 31.28
C VAL A 29 -3.78 12.58 31.84
N ALA A 30 -3.71 12.89 33.13
CA ALA A 30 -2.48 13.36 33.76
C ALA A 30 -1.37 12.29 33.79
N THR A 31 -1.70 11.02 34.03
CA THR A 31 -0.73 9.91 33.91
C THR A 31 -0.25 9.71 32.48
N LEU A 32 -1.13 9.85 31.50
CA LEU A 32 -0.76 9.71 30.08
C LEU A 32 0.18 10.83 29.64
N THR A 33 -0.08 12.07 30.05
CA THR A 33 0.76 13.22 29.69
C THR A 33 2.12 13.16 30.37
N ILE A 34 2.20 12.75 31.64
CA ILE A 34 3.48 12.55 32.33
C ILE A 34 4.29 11.42 31.69
N GLY A 35 3.65 10.31 31.30
CA GLY A 35 4.30 9.20 30.59
C GLY A 35 4.88 9.61 29.23
N VAL A 36 4.15 10.44 28.46
CA VAL A 36 4.63 10.97 27.18
C VAL A 36 5.79 11.96 27.38
N VAL A 37 5.71 12.87 28.36
CA VAL A 37 6.77 13.84 28.64
C VAL A 37 8.05 13.14 29.14
N LEU A 38 7.93 12.17 30.04
CA LEU A 38 9.08 11.37 30.48
C LEU A 38 9.65 10.50 29.36
N GLY A 39 8.81 9.96 28.47
CA GLY A 39 9.24 9.25 27.27
C GLY A 39 10.02 10.13 26.28
N PHE A 40 9.62 11.41 26.13
CA PHE A 40 10.34 12.39 25.30
C PHE A 40 11.67 12.84 25.93
N ILE A 41 11.73 13.02 27.25
CA ILE A 41 12.96 13.42 27.96
C ILE A 41 13.95 12.26 28.04
N GLY A 42 13.49 11.02 28.25
CA GLY A 42 14.34 9.83 28.28
C GLY A 42 14.97 9.47 26.92
N ARG A 43 14.34 9.86 25.81
CA ARG A 43 14.87 9.64 24.45
C ARG A 43 16.08 10.52 24.12
N GLY A 44 16.27 11.64 24.85
CA GLY A 44 17.39 12.57 24.64
C GLY A 44 18.74 12.09 25.20
N GLN A 45 18.77 11.02 26.01
CA GLN A 45 19.98 10.56 26.71
C GLN A 45 20.52 9.19 26.27
N ILE A 46 19.98 8.60 25.19
CA ILE A 46 20.48 7.33 24.61
C ILE A 46 21.22 7.52 23.26
N ASN A 47 21.66 8.74 22.96
CA ASN A 47 22.44 9.03 21.77
C ASN A 47 23.94 8.96 22.07
N ASP A 48 24.45 7.75 22.28
CA ASP A 48 25.86 7.45 22.12
C ASP A 48 26.00 6.25 21.16
N GLY A 49 26.20 6.54 19.87
CA GLY A 49 27.23 5.82 19.12
C GLY A 49 26.89 4.71 18.14
N ASP A 50 25.66 4.54 17.62
CA ASP A 50 25.42 3.57 16.52
C ASP A 50 24.15 3.89 15.68
N THR A 51 24.09 5.07 15.07
CA THR A 51 23.16 5.24 13.94
C THR A 51 23.77 4.56 12.73
N ALA A 52 23.21 3.40 12.33
CA ALA A 52 23.54 2.78 11.06
C ALA A 52 23.49 3.84 9.94
N PRO A 53 24.46 3.86 9.01
CA PRO A 53 24.50 4.87 7.95
C PRO A 53 23.18 4.86 7.17
N THR A 54 22.67 6.05 6.85
CA THR A 54 21.48 6.17 6.00
C THR A 54 21.78 5.56 4.62
N PRO A 55 20.83 4.79 4.03
CA PRO A 55 21.03 4.21 2.71
C PRO A 55 21.35 5.27 1.65
N GLY A 56 22.31 4.96 0.78
CA GLY A 56 22.65 5.78 -0.38
C GLY A 56 21.60 5.71 -1.49
N THR A 57 21.66 6.67 -2.42
CA THR A 57 20.72 6.79 -3.56
C THR A 57 20.75 5.61 -4.53
N ASP A 58 21.83 4.83 -4.53
CA ASP A 58 22.06 3.70 -5.43
C ASP A 58 21.65 2.34 -4.83
N GLN A 59 21.10 2.35 -3.61
CA GLN A 59 20.68 1.17 -2.87
C GLN A 59 19.26 0.71 -3.23
N VAL A 60 19.04 -0.60 -3.08
CA VAL A 60 17.78 -1.28 -3.41
C VAL A 60 16.58 -0.67 -2.70
N GLU A 61 16.67 -0.44 -1.39
CA GLU A 61 15.59 0.16 -0.59
C GLU A 61 15.16 1.55 -1.04
N VAL A 62 16.11 2.41 -1.44
CA VAL A 62 15.82 3.78 -1.88
C VAL A 62 15.18 3.76 -3.25
N GLY A 63 15.79 3.03 -4.20
CA GLY A 63 15.26 2.90 -5.55
C GLY A 63 13.89 2.20 -5.58
N PHE A 64 13.71 1.14 -4.78
CA PHE A 64 12.42 0.47 -4.62
C PHE A 64 11.36 1.43 -4.07
N ALA A 65 11.66 2.16 -2.98
CA ALA A 65 10.71 3.10 -2.40
C ALA A 65 10.32 4.22 -3.36
N GLN A 66 11.27 4.74 -4.15
CA GLN A 66 11.01 5.77 -5.16
C GLN A 66 10.16 5.21 -6.31
N ASP A 67 10.62 4.15 -6.97
CA ASP A 67 9.97 3.63 -8.17
C ASP A 67 8.63 2.96 -7.86
N MET A 68 8.53 2.19 -6.78
CA MET A 68 7.26 1.59 -6.37
C MET A 68 6.24 2.65 -5.93
N SER A 69 6.67 3.79 -5.36
CA SER A 69 5.76 4.90 -5.08
C SER A 69 5.16 5.50 -6.36
N VAL A 70 5.97 5.67 -7.41
CA VAL A 70 5.49 6.14 -8.72
C VAL A 70 4.58 5.09 -9.36
N HIS A 71 4.98 3.81 -9.31
CA HIS A 71 4.20 2.69 -9.83
C HIS A 71 2.81 2.63 -9.16
N HIS A 72 2.77 2.67 -7.82
CA HIS A 72 1.53 2.69 -7.05
C HIS A 72 0.66 3.91 -7.29
N SER A 73 1.26 5.09 -7.53
CA SER A 73 0.49 6.31 -7.80
C SER A 73 -0.38 6.16 -9.06
N GLN A 74 0.04 5.39 -10.05
CA GLN A 74 -0.77 5.11 -11.25
C GLN A 74 -1.95 4.18 -10.95
N ALA A 75 -1.78 3.16 -10.10
CA ALA A 75 -2.91 2.33 -9.67
C ALA A 75 -3.93 3.12 -8.85
N VAL A 76 -3.48 4.03 -7.98
CA VAL A 76 -4.35 4.97 -7.25
C VAL A 76 -5.12 5.86 -8.22
N GLU A 77 -4.46 6.40 -9.26
CA GLU A 77 -5.12 7.19 -10.30
C GLU A 77 -6.20 6.39 -11.04
N MET A 78 -5.88 5.18 -11.54
CA MET A 78 -6.84 4.31 -12.23
C MET A 78 -8.01 3.91 -11.32
N SER A 79 -7.73 3.60 -10.05
CA SER A 79 -8.74 3.20 -9.07
C SER A 79 -9.67 4.36 -8.71
N SER A 80 -9.14 5.59 -8.62
CA SER A 80 -9.96 6.80 -8.41
C SER A 80 -10.95 7.01 -9.56
N MET A 81 -10.54 6.75 -10.81
CA MET A 81 -11.47 6.74 -11.95
C MET A 81 -12.55 5.67 -11.78
N ALA A 82 -12.17 4.46 -11.36
CA ALA A 82 -13.10 3.35 -11.18
C ALA A 82 -14.14 3.60 -10.08
N LEU A 83 -13.80 4.32 -9.01
CA LEU A 83 -14.78 4.71 -7.99
C LEU A 83 -15.95 5.54 -8.54
N SER A 84 -15.74 6.28 -9.63
CA SER A 84 -16.77 7.13 -10.25
C SER A 84 -17.37 6.55 -11.54
N GLN A 85 -16.61 5.75 -12.30
CA GLN A 85 -17.00 5.28 -13.64
C GLN A 85 -17.37 3.80 -13.72
N ALA A 86 -16.90 2.97 -12.78
CA ALA A 86 -17.20 1.54 -12.82
C ALA A 86 -18.70 1.29 -12.66
N VAL A 87 -19.24 0.33 -13.40
CA VAL A 87 -20.67 -0.05 -13.32
C VAL A 87 -20.89 -1.28 -12.45
N ASP A 88 -19.99 -2.25 -12.47
CA ASP A 88 -20.04 -3.42 -11.59
C ASP A 88 -19.63 -3.04 -10.15
N PRO A 89 -20.50 -3.29 -9.14
CA PRO A 89 -20.15 -3.13 -7.73
C PRO A 89 -18.87 -3.87 -7.31
N ALA A 90 -18.58 -5.06 -7.84
CA ALA A 90 -17.37 -5.82 -7.52
C ALA A 90 -16.10 -5.08 -7.97
N VAL A 91 -16.14 -4.46 -9.16
CA VAL A 91 -15.03 -3.65 -9.67
C VAL A 91 -14.82 -2.41 -8.80
N ARG A 92 -15.91 -1.79 -8.33
CA ARG A 92 -15.84 -0.62 -7.44
C ARG A 92 -15.26 -0.95 -6.07
N THR A 93 -15.63 -2.10 -5.50
CA THR A 93 -15.05 -2.60 -4.25
C THR A 93 -13.56 -2.87 -4.41
N LEU A 94 -13.17 -3.60 -5.46
CA LEU A 94 -11.76 -3.86 -5.76
C LEU A 94 -10.97 -2.54 -5.92
N ALA A 95 -11.52 -1.56 -6.63
CA ALA A 95 -10.89 -0.25 -6.79
C ALA A 95 -10.70 0.49 -5.46
N TYR A 96 -11.66 0.41 -4.54
CA TYR A 96 -11.52 0.99 -3.22
C TYR A 96 -10.38 0.33 -2.42
N ASP A 97 -10.31 -0.99 -2.45
CA ASP A 97 -9.28 -1.76 -1.73
C ASP A 97 -7.88 -1.48 -2.29
N VAL A 98 -7.73 -1.45 -3.62
CA VAL A 98 -6.46 -1.10 -4.28
C VAL A 98 -6.06 0.33 -3.95
N LEU A 99 -6.98 1.29 -4.09
CA LEU A 99 -6.70 2.70 -3.81
C LEU A 99 -6.20 2.88 -2.38
N THR A 100 -6.93 2.36 -1.40
CA THR A 100 -6.61 2.56 0.02
C THR A 100 -5.30 1.87 0.41
N THR A 101 -5.10 0.63 -0.06
CA THR A 101 -3.89 -0.15 0.23
C THR A 101 -2.66 0.49 -0.39
N GLN A 102 -2.69 0.79 -1.69
CA GLN A 102 -1.53 1.34 -2.38
C GLN A 102 -1.22 2.78 -1.92
N GLN A 103 -2.24 3.57 -1.56
CA GLN A 103 -2.02 4.90 -0.97
C GLN A 103 -1.32 4.83 0.39
N SER A 104 -1.65 3.84 1.23
CA SER A 104 -0.98 3.61 2.52
C SER A 104 0.49 3.18 2.33
N GLN A 105 0.75 2.33 1.34
CA GLN A 105 2.09 1.86 1.00
C GLN A 105 2.97 3.00 0.45
N ILE A 106 2.42 3.89 -0.39
CA ILE A 106 3.10 5.14 -0.81
C ILE A 106 3.50 5.97 0.41
N GLY A 107 2.59 6.16 1.38
CA GLY A 107 2.88 6.91 2.60
C GLY A 107 4.02 6.29 3.42
N THR A 108 4.07 4.96 3.50
CA THR A 108 5.15 4.23 4.17
C THR A 108 6.50 4.46 3.47
N MET A 109 6.54 4.28 2.15
CA MET A 109 7.76 4.44 1.35
C MET A 109 8.28 5.89 1.38
N HIS A 110 7.39 6.89 1.24
CA HIS A 110 7.78 8.30 1.40
C HIS A 110 8.28 8.60 2.81
N GLY A 111 7.65 8.02 3.85
CA GLY A 111 8.12 8.18 5.24
C GLY A 111 9.53 7.66 5.43
N TRP A 112 9.88 6.53 4.81
CA TRP A 112 11.25 6.02 4.82
C TRP A 112 12.22 6.92 4.07
N LEU A 113 11.86 7.41 2.89
CA LEU A 113 12.72 8.32 2.12
C LEU A 113 13.03 9.60 2.91
N VAL A 114 12.04 10.17 3.60
CA VAL A 114 12.26 11.31 4.51
C VAL A 114 13.19 10.93 5.67
N LEU A 115 13.00 9.75 6.29
CA LEU A 115 13.85 9.29 7.39
C LEU A 115 15.30 9.05 6.95
N TRP A 116 15.52 8.64 5.70
CA TRP A 116 16.83 8.38 5.12
C TRP A 116 17.48 9.61 4.48
N ASP A 117 16.85 10.78 4.56
CA ASP A 117 17.28 12.02 3.90
C ASP A 117 17.43 11.85 2.38
N GLN A 118 16.48 11.14 1.77
CA GLN A 118 16.42 10.84 0.34
C GLN A 118 15.25 11.56 -0.34
N PRO A 119 15.38 11.97 -1.61
CA PRO A 119 14.27 12.55 -2.36
C PRO A 119 13.18 11.50 -2.61
N THR A 120 11.92 11.93 -2.64
CA THR A 120 10.77 11.04 -2.91
C THR A 120 10.69 10.60 -4.38
N ILE A 121 11.34 11.35 -5.27
CA ILE A 121 11.43 11.04 -6.70
C ILE A 121 12.90 10.82 -7.04
N SER A 122 13.19 9.72 -7.73
CA SER A 122 14.56 9.42 -8.16
C SER A 122 15.07 10.42 -9.19
N THR A 123 16.35 10.78 -9.09
CA THR A 123 17.08 11.48 -10.15
C THR A 123 17.80 10.52 -11.10
N GLN A 124 17.79 9.22 -10.78
CA GLN A 124 18.34 8.17 -11.62
C GLN A 124 17.28 7.65 -12.60
N PRO A 125 17.69 7.00 -13.70
CA PRO A 125 16.75 6.26 -14.54
C PRO A 125 15.94 5.26 -13.71
N ALA A 126 14.67 5.11 -14.05
CA ALA A 126 13.80 4.12 -13.41
C ALA A 126 14.42 2.72 -13.49
N MET A 127 14.19 1.93 -12.44
CA MET A 127 14.67 0.56 -12.26
C MET A 127 16.20 0.43 -12.17
N SER A 128 16.95 1.52 -12.06
CA SER A 128 18.42 1.51 -11.93
C SER A 128 18.94 0.79 -10.67
N TRP A 129 18.07 0.53 -9.69
CA TRP A 129 18.33 -0.26 -8.48
C TRP A 129 18.18 -1.77 -8.69
N MET A 130 17.55 -2.22 -9.78
CA MET A 130 17.39 -3.64 -10.15
C MET A 130 18.55 -4.16 -11.01
N ARG A 131 19.79 -3.69 -10.78
CA ARG A 131 20.98 -4.16 -11.53
C ARG A 131 21.20 -5.66 -11.32
N GLY A 132 21.44 -6.39 -12.42
CA GLY A 132 21.63 -7.84 -12.38
C GLY A 132 20.35 -8.68 -12.52
N ALA A 133 19.16 -8.09 -12.47
CA ALA A 133 17.89 -8.79 -12.79
C ALA A 133 17.73 -9.11 -14.29
N THR A 134 18.58 -8.52 -15.15
CA THR A 134 18.48 -8.58 -16.62
C THR A 134 18.67 -9.98 -17.20
N THR A 135 19.24 -10.92 -16.45
CA THR A 135 19.44 -12.31 -16.91
C THR A 135 18.25 -13.25 -16.67
N SER A 136 17.21 -12.80 -15.95
CA SER A 136 16.13 -13.69 -15.48
C SER A 136 14.73 -13.31 -15.94
N MET A 137 14.57 -12.29 -16.80
CA MET A 137 13.27 -11.90 -17.36
C MET A 137 13.18 -12.33 -18.84
N PRO A 138 12.45 -13.41 -19.18
CA PRO A 138 12.24 -13.80 -20.57
C PRO A 138 11.54 -12.66 -21.33
N GLY A 139 12.07 -12.29 -22.50
CA GLY A 139 11.36 -11.44 -23.48
C GLY A 139 11.65 -9.94 -23.47
N HIS A 140 12.58 -9.42 -22.67
CA HIS A 140 12.85 -7.97 -22.60
C HIS A 140 14.17 -7.61 -23.28
N SER A 141 14.08 -7.01 -24.47
CA SER A 141 15.20 -6.31 -25.08
C SER A 141 15.32 -4.94 -24.38
N MET A 142 16.51 -4.60 -23.89
CA MET A 142 16.74 -3.25 -23.34
C MET A 142 16.49 -2.21 -24.44
N PRO A 143 15.68 -1.17 -24.19
CA PRO A 143 15.58 -0.04 -25.10
C PRO A 143 16.96 0.55 -25.39
N ALA A 144 17.22 0.94 -26.64
CA ALA A 144 18.52 1.46 -27.08
C ALA A 144 18.94 2.75 -26.35
N ASP A 145 18.02 3.43 -25.67
CA ASP A 145 18.26 4.64 -24.87
C ASP A 145 18.70 4.33 -23.42
N GLY A 146 18.76 3.05 -23.03
CA GLY A 146 19.19 2.64 -21.69
C GLY A 146 18.18 2.93 -20.57
N THR A 147 16.99 3.45 -20.88
CA THR A 147 15.93 3.68 -19.89
C THR A 147 15.06 2.44 -19.76
N MET A 148 15.07 1.80 -18.60
CA MET A 148 14.14 0.73 -18.30
C MET A 148 12.82 1.36 -17.86
N LYS A 149 11.74 1.10 -18.60
CA LYS A 149 10.39 1.47 -18.15
C LYS A 149 10.00 0.58 -16.98
N MET A 150 9.27 1.12 -16.00
CA MET A 150 8.71 0.28 -14.95
C MET A 150 7.70 -0.70 -15.55
N PRO A 151 7.81 -2.01 -15.25
CA PRO A 151 7.01 -3.03 -15.91
C PRO A 151 5.52 -2.86 -15.60
N GLY A 152 4.68 -3.10 -16.62
CA GLY A 152 3.23 -3.18 -16.47
C GLY A 152 2.50 -1.84 -16.37
N MET A 153 3.21 -0.72 -16.30
CA MET A 153 2.61 0.63 -16.28
C MET A 153 1.72 0.86 -17.51
N ALA A 154 0.53 1.40 -17.30
CA ALA A 154 -0.32 1.91 -18.37
C ALA A 154 0.37 3.09 -19.07
N THR A 155 0.27 3.15 -20.40
CA THR A 155 0.78 4.28 -21.17
C THR A 155 -0.13 5.51 -21.03
N PRO A 156 0.35 6.72 -21.36
CA PRO A 156 -0.50 7.91 -21.38
C PRO A 156 -1.74 7.76 -22.27
N GLU A 157 -1.62 7.04 -23.39
CA GLU A 157 -2.72 6.75 -24.32
C GLU A 157 -3.74 5.81 -23.68
N GLU A 158 -3.29 4.76 -22.98
CA GLU A 158 -4.18 3.83 -22.27
C GLU A 158 -4.90 4.52 -21.10
N LEU A 159 -4.22 5.36 -20.32
CA LEU A 159 -4.86 6.18 -19.29
C LEU A 159 -5.89 7.15 -19.89
N THR A 160 -5.59 7.72 -21.06
CA THR A 160 -6.54 8.58 -21.78
C THR A 160 -7.74 7.80 -22.28
N ALA A 161 -7.54 6.58 -22.77
CA ALA A 161 -8.61 5.67 -23.17
C ALA A 161 -9.47 5.29 -21.97
N LEU A 162 -8.86 4.94 -20.82
CA LEU A 162 -9.58 4.62 -19.59
C LEU A 162 -10.48 5.77 -19.14
N ARG A 163 -9.97 7.01 -19.11
CA ARG A 163 -10.75 8.22 -18.77
C ARG A 163 -11.95 8.48 -19.66
N ARG A 164 -11.92 7.99 -20.91
CA ARG A 164 -12.98 8.23 -21.91
C ARG A 164 -13.96 7.07 -22.04
N THR A 165 -13.61 5.91 -21.50
CA THR A 165 -14.42 4.70 -21.61
C THR A 165 -15.49 4.74 -20.53
N ILE A 166 -16.71 4.30 -20.85
CA ILE A 166 -17.84 4.28 -19.92
C ILE A 166 -18.56 2.94 -19.98
N GLY A 167 -19.38 2.65 -18.98
CA GLY A 167 -20.19 1.43 -18.94
C GLY A 167 -19.35 0.16 -18.76
N PRO A 168 -19.85 -1.02 -19.16
CA PRO A 168 -19.14 -2.30 -18.99
C PRO A 168 -17.76 -2.37 -19.67
N ALA A 169 -17.54 -1.55 -20.70
CA ALA A 169 -16.24 -1.42 -21.35
C ALA A 169 -15.20 -0.76 -20.44
N PHE A 170 -15.61 0.17 -19.55
CA PHE A 170 -14.72 0.79 -18.58
C PHE A 170 -14.20 -0.26 -17.60
N ASP A 171 -15.11 -1.06 -17.03
CA ASP A 171 -14.77 -2.13 -16.09
C ASP A 171 -13.73 -3.08 -16.70
N SER A 172 -13.96 -3.49 -17.95
CA SER A 172 -13.06 -4.41 -18.67
C SER A 172 -11.67 -3.82 -18.87
N LEU A 173 -11.59 -2.55 -19.31
CA LEU A 173 -10.31 -1.88 -19.53
C LEU A 173 -9.56 -1.62 -18.22
N TYR A 174 -10.27 -1.23 -17.16
CA TYR A 174 -9.68 -1.07 -15.83
C TYR A 174 -9.07 -2.37 -15.31
N LEU A 175 -9.82 -3.49 -15.37
CA LEU A 175 -9.35 -4.80 -14.92
C LEU A 175 -8.13 -5.27 -15.72
N GLN A 176 -8.15 -5.08 -17.04
CA GLN A 176 -7.04 -5.40 -17.93
C GLN A 176 -5.75 -4.61 -17.59
N LEU A 177 -5.86 -3.30 -17.41
CA LEU A 177 -4.72 -2.44 -17.09
C LEU A 177 -4.19 -2.75 -15.69
N LEU A 178 -5.08 -2.93 -14.72
CA LEU A 178 -4.69 -3.23 -13.34
C LEU A 178 -4.03 -4.61 -13.22
N LEU A 179 -4.50 -5.62 -13.94
CA LEU A 179 -3.86 -6.94 -13.96
C LEU A 179 -2.41 -6.85 -14.46
N ARG A 180 -2.19 -6.19 -15.59
CA ARG A 180 -0.84 -6.00 -16.15
C ARG A 180 0.05 -5.17 -15.22
N HIS A 181 -0.52 -4.14 -14.60
CA HIS A 181 0.16 -3.29 -13.63
C HIS A 181 0.65 -4.10 -12.43
N HIS A 182 -0.22 -4.91 -11.84
CA HIS A 182 0.12 -5.78 -10.71
C HIS A 182 1.18 -6.83 -11.05
N GLU A 183 1.09 -7.45 -12.22
CA GLU A 183 2.10 -8.42 -12.68
C GLU A 183 3.50 -7.77 -12.79
N GLY A 184 3.58 -6.51 -13.22
CA GLY A 184 4.81 -5.72 -13.18
C GLY A 184 5.27 -5.40 -11.75
N GLY A 185 4.35 -4.96 -10.89
CA GLY A 185 4.64 -4.65 -9.49
C GLY A 185 5.15 -5.85 -8.68
N LEU A 186 4.66 -7.06 -8.97
CA LEU A 186 5.14 -8.32 -8.37
C LEU A 186 6.63 -8.55 -8.65
N ALA A 187 7.11 -8.28 -9.85
CA ALA A 187 8.52 -8.45 -10.19
C ALA A 187 9.41 -7.49 -9.38
N MET A 188 9.00 -6.24 -9.25
CA MET A 188 9.70 -5.22 -8.47
C MET A 188 9.73 -5.57 -6.97
N ALA A 189 8.58 -5.96 -6.41
CA ALA A 189 8.47 -6.32 -4.99
C ALA A 189 9.32 -7.55 -4.64
N ARG A 190 9.30 -8.59 -5.49
CA ARG A 190 10.12 -9.79 -5.27
C ARG A 190 11.62 -9.47 -5.33
N PHE A 191 12.05 -8.65 -6.28
CA PHE A 191 13.44 -8.23 -6.33
C PHE A 191 13.85 -7.47 -5.06
N ALA A 192 13.04 -6.50 -4.61
CA ALA A 192 13.34 -5.74 -3.39
C ALA A 192 13.41 -6.65 -2.16
N ARG A 193 12.44 -7.57 -2.01
CA ARG A 193 12.41 -8.58 -0.94
C ARG A 193 13.70 -9.39 -0.88
N ASP A 194 14.24 -9.76 -2.04
CA ASP A 194 15.37 -10.69 -2.13
C ASP A 194 16.74 -9.98 -2.08
N ASN A 195 16.79 -8.66 -2.26
CA ASN A 195 18.04 -7.90 -2.41
C ASN A 195 18.23 -6.73 -1.43
N THR A 196 17.23 -6.34 -0.63
CA THR A 196 17.42 -5.33 0.42
C THR A 196 18.05 -5.93 1.68
N THR A 197 18.78 -5.09 2.42
CA THR A 197 19.29 -5.46 3.75
C THR A 197 18.42 -4.93 4.90
N ILE A 198 17.37 -4.15 4.58
CA ILE A 198 16.50 -3.52 5.59
C ILE A 198 15.27 -4.42 5.87
N PRO A 199 15.09 -4.94 7.10
CA PRO A 199 13.98 -5.84 7.43
C PRO A 199 12.59 -5.23 7.18
N ALA A 200 12.41 -3.92 7.43
CA ALA A 200 11.16 -3.23 7.18
C ALA A 200 10.78 -3.21 5.69
N VAL A 201 11.76 -3.03 4.80
CA VAL A 201 11.56 -3.06 3.34
C VAL A 201 11.21 -4.47 2.89
N THR A 202 11.88 -5.49 3.43
CA THR A 202 11.53 -6.90 3.17
C THR A 202 10.10 -7.21 3.58
N ALA A 203 9.66 -6.71 4.74
CA ALA A 203 8.31 -6.93 5.25
C ALA A 203 7.24 -6.30 4.33
N LEU A 204 7.44 -5.05 3.92
CA LEU A 204 6.52 -4.39 2.98
C LEU A 204 6.51 -5.08 1.61
N ALA A 205 7.67 -5.44 1.08
CA ALA A 205 7.78 -6.13 -0.20
C ALA A 205 7.03 -7.49 -0.19
N ARG A 206 7.08 -8.24 0.92
CA ARG A 206 6.28 -9.45 1.11
C ARG A 206 4.78 -9.18 1.19
N GLN A 207 4.38 -8.10 1.88
CA GLN A 207 2.98 -7.70 1.96
C GLN A 207 2.44 -7.35 0.56
N ILE A 208 3.22 -6.60 -0.22
CA ILE A 208 2.89 -6.24 -1.61
C ILE A 208 2.79 -7.50 -2.49
N ASP A 209 3.76 -8.41 -2.42
CA ASP A 209 3.74 -9.69 -3.19
C ASP A 209 2.50 -10.53 -2.86
N SER A 210 2.17 -10.68 -1.57
CA SER A 210 1.00 -11.43 -1.12
C SER A 210 -0.32 -10.78 -1.56
N ALA A 211 -0.47 -9.46 -1.37
CA ALA A 211 -1.69 -8.75 -1.72
C ALA A 211 -1.92 -8.75 -3.24
N GLN A 212 -0.91 -8.38 -4.02
CA GLN A 212 -1.03 -8.37 -5.49
C GLN A 212 -1.20 -9.77 -6.07
N THR A 213 -0.65 -10.83 -5.45
CA THR A 213 -0.92 -12.21 -5.89
C THR A 213 -2.39 -12.59 -5.70
N ALA A 214 -3.01 -12.20 -4.58
CA ALA A 214 -4.44 -12.45 -4.35
C ALA A 214 -5.31 -11.59 -5.29
N GLU A 215 -4.97 -10.30 -5.45
CA GLU A 215 -5.70 -9.38 -6.32
C GLU A 215 -5.63 -9.79 -7.80
N THR A 216 -4.48 -10.28 -8.28
CA THR A 216 -4.35 -10.80 -9.66
C THR A 216 -5.24 -12.02 -9.92
N GLN A 217 -5.49 -12.87 -8.91
CA GLN A 217 -6.45 -13.97 -9.03
C GLN A 217 -7.87 -13.42 -9.20
N THR A 218 -8.30 -12.51 -8.33
CA THR A 218 -9.60 -11.83 -8.43
C THR A 218 -9.78 -11.10 -9.77
N LEU A 219 -8.74 -10.41 -10.24
CA LEU A 219 -8.75 -9.71 -11.53
C LEU A 219 -8.98 -10.68 -12.69
N ARG A 220 -8.30 -11.83 -12.70
CA ARG A 220 -8.50 -12.87 -13.71
C ARG A 220 -9.90 -13.44 -13.67
N GLU A 221 -10.43 -13.74 -12.49
CA GLU A 221 -11.80 -14.24 -12.34
C GLU A 221 -12.83 -13.23 -12.88
N LEU A 222 -12.67 -11.93 -12.58
CA LEU A 222 -13.57 -10.88 -13.07
C LEU A 222 -13.47 -10.68 -14.59
N LEU A 223 -12.28 -10.87 -15.18
CA LEU A 223 -12.07 -10.85 -16.63
C LEU A 223 -12.69 -12.07 -17.32
N ASP A 224 -12.52 -13.27 -16.75
CA ASP A 224 -13.09 -14.52 -17.27
C ASP A 224 -14.62 -14.48 -17.27
N GLN A 225 -15.23 -13.95 -16.21
CA GLN A 225 -16.69 -13.73 -16.13
C GLN A 225 -17.23 -12.82 -17.25
N ARG A 226 -16.37 -11.95 -17.79
CA ARG A 226 -16.68 -11.02 -18.88
C ARG A 226 -16.28 -11.55 -20.26
N ALA A 227 -15.64 -12.72 -20.33
CA ALA A 227 -15.01 -13.26 -21.54
C ALA A 227 -14.02 -12.26 -22.18
N VAL A 228 -13.27 -11.53 -21.35
CA VAL A 228 -12.27 -10.54 -21.78
C VAL A 228 -10.87 -11.08 -21.51
N ALA A 229 -10.01 -11.11 -22.53
CA ALA A 229 -8.64 -11.56 -22.36
C ALA A 229 -7.75 -10.51 -21.65
N PRO A 230 -6.73 -10.91 -20.88
CA PRO A 230 -5.70 -10.01 -20.36
C PRO A 230 -4.93 -9.26 -21.45
N LEU A 231 -4.38 -8.10 -21.11
CA LEU A 231 -3.40 -7.40 -21.96
C LEU A 231 -2.02 -8.07 -21.87
N PRO A 232 -1.21 -8.06 -22.95
CA PRO A 232 0.18 -8.48 -22.87
C PRO A 232 1.00 -7.48 -22.05
N MET A 233 2.07 -7.96 -21.41
CA MET A 233 3.10 -7.09 -20.82
C MET A 233 3.71 -6.16 -21.88
N ASN A 234 4.07 -4.95 -21.48
CA ASN A 234 4.67 -3.91 -22.33
C ASN A 234 6.16 -3.71 -22.09
#